data_AF-A0A527F9Q6-F1
#
_entry.id   AF-A0A527F9Q6-F1
#
_cell.length_a   1.000
_cell.length_b   1.000
_cell.length_c   1.000
_cell.angle_alpha   90.00
_cell.angle_beta   90.00
_cell.angle_gamma   90.00
#
_symmetry.space_group_name_H-M   'P 1'
#
loop_
_entity.id
_entity.type
_entity.pdbx_description
1 polymer ?
#
loop_
_entity_poly.entity_id
_entity_poly.type
_entity_poly.pdbx_seq_one_letter_code
_entity_poly.pdbx_strand_id
1 'polypeptide(L)' 'LVLELFMHDRDGGIDPKAEVSVPVDGTIHRLPAGGLLKLDPGQSVTLLPGVWHAFWAEGKDVLIGE' A
#
# COMPACT_ATOMS: atom_id res chain seq x y z
N LEU A 1 6.53 8.63 2.68
CA LEU A 1 6.53 7.54 1.66
C LEU A 1 5.12 7.45 1.11
N VAL A 2 4.93 7.36 -0.20
CA VAL A 2 3.60 7.10 -0.78
C VAL A 2 3.61 5.71 -1.39
N LEU A 3 2.55 4.94 -1.14
CA LEU A 3 2.31 3.64 -1.75
C LEU A 3 1.01 3.69 -2.53
N GLU A 4 1.02 3.19 -3.76
CA GLU A 4 -0.18 2.86 -4.53
C GLU A 4 -0.44 1.37 -4.39
N LEU A 5 -1.67 1.01 -4.00
CA LEU A 5 -2.00 -0.36 -3.62
C LEU A 5 -3.15 -0.95 -4.47
N PHE A 6 -3.02 -2.23 -4.78
CA PHE A 6 -4.07 -3.04 -5.40
C PHE A 6 -4.12 -4.43 -4.77
N MET A 7 -5.28 -5.07 -4.79
CA MET A 7 -5.37 -6.51 -4.54
C MET A 7 -5.06 -7.28 -5.82
N HIS A 8 -4.59 -8.52 -5.69
CA HIS A 8 -4.51 -9.40 -6.84
C HIS A 8 -5.89 -9.84 -7.32
N ASP A 9 -5.99 -10.24 -8.59
CA ASP A 9 -7.11 -11.00 -9.11
C ASP A 9 -6.88 -12.51 -8.92
N ARG A 10 -7.81 -13.34 -9.45
CA ARG A 10 -7.74 -14.80 -9.35
C ARG A 10 -6.55 -15.42 -10.08
N ASP A 11 -6.02 -14.73 -11.08
CA ASP A 11 -4.89 -15.18 -11.90
C ASP A 11 -3.56 -14.57 -11.40
N GLY A 12 -3.61 -13.81 -10.30
CA GLY A 12 -2.46 -13.14 -9.69
C GLY A 12 -2.14 -11.78 -10.29
N GLY A 13 -2.91 -11.29 -11.26
CA GLY A 13 -2.81 -9.94 -11.84
C GLY A 13 -3.34 -8.87 -10.90
N ILE A 14 -3.41 -7.62 -11.36
CA ILE A 14 -4.00 -6.51 -10.59
C ILE A 14 -5.52 -6.53 -10.74
N ASP A 15 -6.27 -6.53 -9.63
CA ASP A 15 -7.71 -6.27 -9.63
C ASP A 15 -7.97 -4.75 -9.55
N PRO A 16 -8.49 -4.11 -10.61
CA PRO A 16 -8.70 -2.66 -10.65
C PRO A 16 -9.97 -2.21 -9.90
N LYS A 17 -10.70 -3.12 -9.24
CA LYS A 17 -11.98 -2.85 -8.58
C LYS A 17 -12.00 -3.24 -7.11
N ALA A 18 -11.22 -4.23 -6.70
CA ALA A 18 -11.19 -4.70 -5.33
C ALA A 18 -10.69 -3.62 -4.35
N GLU A 19 -11.39 -3.46 -3.23
CA GLU A 19 -10.92 -2.62 -2.13
C GLU A 19 -9.67 -3.25 -1.50
N VAL A 20 -8.68 -2.43 -1.18
CA VAL A 20 -7.47 -2.82 -0.46
C VAL A 20 -7.69 -2.58 1.02
N SER A 21 -7.38 -3.57 1.85
CA SER A 21 -7.42 -3.47 3.31
C SER A 21 -6.07 -3.86 3.90
N VAL A 22 -5.33 -2.90 4.44
CA VAL A 22 -3.98 -3.10 5.01
C VAL A 22 -3.88 -2.56 6.43
N PRO A 23 -3.16 -3.24 7.35
CA PRO A 23 -2.79 -2.67 8.64
C PRO A 23 -1.74 -1.56 8.47
N VAL A 24 -1.97 -0.40 9.08
CA VAL A 24 -1.02 0.69 9.25
C VAL A 24 -0.86 0.92 10.74
N ASP A 25 0.35 0.71 11.27
CA ASP A 25 0.64 0.77 12.71
C ASP A 25 -0.37 -0.02 13.58
N GLY A 26 -0.81 -1.18 13.08
CA GLY A 26 -1.76 -2.07 13.75
C GLY A 26 -3.24 -1.72 13.57
N THR A 27 -3.58 -0.62 12.89
CA THR A 27 -4.96 -0.22 12.58
C THR A 27 -5.31 -0.53 11.13
N ILE A 28 -6.52 -1.01 10.85
CA ILE A 28 -6.94 -1.33 9.47
C ILE A 28 -7.29 -0.05 8.71
N HIS A 29 -6.61 0.16 7.58
CA HIS A 29 -6.93 1.19 6.59
C HIS A 29 -7.51 0.53 5.34
N ARG A 30 -8.60 1.12 4.83
CA ARG A 30 -9.26 0.70 3.59
C ARG A 30 -9.11 1.76 2.52
N LEU A 31 -8.78 1.34 1.31
CA LEU A 31 -8.53 2.18 0.17
C LEU A 31 -9.21 1.56 -1.06
N PRO A 32 -9.73 2.36 -2.00
CA PRO A 32 -10.11 1.82 -3.31
C PRO A 32 -8.89 1.23 -4.03
N ALA A 33 -9.10 0.40 -5.04
CA ALA A 33 -8.05 -0.03 -5.95
C ALA A 33 -7.29 1.19 -6.52
N GLY A 34 -5.95 1.16 -6.46
CA GLY A 34 -5.10 2.30 -6.86
C GLY A 34 -5.09 3.44 -5.86
N GLY A 35 -5.63 3.23 -4.66
CA GLY A 35 -5.61 4.22 -3.59
C GLY A 35 -4.19 4.49 -3.11
N LEU A 36 -3.93 5.77 -2.79
CA LEU A 36 -2.63 6.22 -2.32
C LEU A 36 -2.58 6.25 -0.79
N LEU A 37 -1.78 5.36 -0.21
CA LEU A 37 -1.45 5.38 1.21
C LEU A 37 -0.21 6.25 1.43
N LYS A 38 -0.35 7.32 2.22
CA LYS A 38 0.78 8.16 2.64
C LYS A 38 1.21 7.75 4.04
N LEU A 39 2.49 7.41 4.19
CA LEU A 39 3.12 7.14 5.48
C LEU A 39 4.03 8.30 5.87
N ASP A 40 3.82 8.78 7.09
CA ASP A 40 4.70 9.73 7.76
C ASP A 40 5.95 9.02 8.31
N PRO A 41 7.05 9.76 8.58
CA PRO A 41 8.23 9.18 9.21
C PRO A 41 7.89 8.47 10.53
N GLY A 42 8.32 7.21 10.65
CA GLY A 42 8.04 6.36 11.82
C GLY A 42 6.81 5.46 11.68
N GLN A 43 5.99 5.64 10.64
CA GLN A 43 4.87 4.75 10.36
C GLN A 43 5.28 3.54 9.54
N SER A 44 4.49 2.47 9.66
CA SER A 44 4.66 1.21 8.98
C SER A 44 3.34 0.69 8.41
N VAL A 45 3.42 -0.04 7.30
CA VAL A 45 2.29 -0.76 6.70
C VAL A 45 2.64 -2.25 6.59
N THR A 46 1.69 -3.13 6.89
CA THR A 46 1.85 -4.56 6.64
C THR A 46 1.26 -4.93 5.28
N LEU A 47 2.11 -5.31 4.34
CA LEU A 47 1.71 -5.78 3.02
C LEU A 47 1.67 -7.31 3.03
N LEU A 48 0.46 -7.88 3.03
CA LEU A 48 0.27 -9.33 2.97
C LEU A 48 0.45 -9.84 1.52
N PRO A 49 0.78 -11.13 1.32
CA PRO A 49 0.81 -11.73 -0.01
C PRO A 49 -0.50 -11.46 -0.76
N GLY A 50 -0.38 -11.04 -2.02
CA GLY A 50 -1.51 -10.64 -2.86
C GLY A 50 -1.84 -9.15 -2.84
N VAL A 51 -1.15 -8.34 -2.02
CA VAL A 51 -1.20 -6.88 -2.14
C VAL A 51 -0.10 -6.41 -3.10
N TRP A 52 -0.52 -6.04 -4.31
CA TRP A 52 0.34 -5.35 -5.26
C TRP A 52 0.63 -3.94 -4.77
N HIS A 53 1.88 -3.51 -4.89
CA HIS A 53 2.32 -2.22 -4.39
C HIS A 53 3.38 -1.60 -5.30
N ALA A 54 3.25 -0.30 -5.53
CA ALA A 54 4.31 0.57 -6.03
C ALA A 54 4.54 1.67 -4.99
N PHE A 55 5.78 2.13 -4.83
CA PHE A 55 6.09 3.18 -3.86
C PHE A 55 7.10 4.20 -4.37
N TRP A 56 7.00 5.42 -3.86
CA TRP A 56 7.92 6.50 -4.17
C TRP A 56 8.04 7.51 -3.03
N ALA A 57 9.12 8.27 -3.07
CA ALA A 57 9.34 9.41 -2.22
C ALA A 57 8.61 10.63 -2.80
N GLU A 58 7.73 11.27 -2.02
CA GLU A 58 7.02 12.49 -2.42
C GLU A 58 7.65 13.70 -1.71
N GLY A 59 8.11 14.69 -2.49
CA GLY A 59 8.63 15.98 -2.00
C GLY A 59 10.10 16.00 -1.56
N LYS A 60 10.62 14.91 -0.98
CA LYS A 60 12.03 14.78 -0.57
C LYS A 60 12.43 13.31 -0.44
N ASP A 61 13.73 13.05 -0.35
CA ASP A 61 14.27 11.71 -0.13
C ASP A 61 13.69 11.04 1.13
N VAL A 62 13.48 9.72 1.03
CA VAL A 62 12.95 8.89 2.10
C VAL A 62 13.88 7.70 2.32
N LEU A 63 14.25 7.46 3.59
CA LEU A 63 14.87 6.21 4.01
C LEU A 63 13.77 5.18 4.32
N ILE A 64 13.86 3.99 3.71
CA ILE A 64 12.89 2.91 3.88
C ILE A 64 13.58 1.74 4.59
N GLY A 65 12.87 1.11 5.53
CA GLY A 65 13.23 -0.19 6.10
C GLY A 65 12.17 -1.22 5.73
N GLU A 66 12.61 -2.45 5.47
CA GLU A 66 11.77 -3.63 5.20
C GLU A 66 12.06 -4.70 6.26
#